data_AF-A0A378AY88-F1
#
_entry.id   AF-A0A378AY88-F1
#
_cell.length_a   1.000
_cell.length_b   1.000
_cell.length_c   1.000
_cell.angle_alpha   90.00
_cell.angle_beta   90.00
_cell.angle_gamma   90.00
#
_symmetry.space_group_name_H-M   'P 1'
#
loop_
_entity.id
_entity.type
_entity.pdbx_description
1 polymer ?
#
loop_
_entity_poly.entity_id
_entity_poly.type
_entity_poly.pdbx_seq_one_letter_code
_entity_poly.pdbx_strand_id
1 'polypeptide(L)' 'MLANLEVKWLYDVIALEESRSFTLAAKARNISQSSFSRRIPVAGGFPRIQHLRS' A
#
# COMPACT_ATOMS: atom_id res chain seq x y z
N MET A 1 11.58 -15.86 8.22
CA MET A 1 11.72 -14.39 8.32
C MET A 1 10.78 -13.67 7.34
N LEU A 2 9.54 -14.17 7.14
CA LEU A 2 8.58 -13.67 6.13
C LEU A 2 7.29 -13.09 6.77
N ALA A 3 6.90 -13.60 7.94
CA ALA A 3 5.62 -13.24 8.59
C ALA A 3 5.48 -11.75 8.92
N ASN A 4 6.56 -11.06 9.31
CA ASN A 4 6.51 -9.63 9.64
C ASN A 4 6.29 -8.74 8.42
N LEU A 5 6.69 -9.19 7.22
CA LEU A 5 6.48 -8.42 5.98
C LEU A 5 5.06 -8.65 5.44
N GLU A 6 4.56 -9.89 5.55
CA GLU A 6 3.22 -10.27 5.08
C GLU A 6 2.10 -9.51 5.80
N VAL A 7 2.23 -9.31 7.11
CA VAL A 7 1.21 -8.57 7.86
C VAL A 7 1.32 -7.05 7.60
N LYS A 8 2.54 -6.55 7.36
CA LYS A 8 2.79 -5.11 7.17
C LYS A 8 2.17 -4.57 5.89
N TRP A 9 2.18 -5.33 4.80
CA TRP A 9 1.55 -4.89 3.54
C TRP A 9 0.03 -4.93 3.61
N LEU A 10 -0.57 -5.81 4.44
CA LEU A 10 -2.02 -5.85 4.63
C LEU A 10 -2.54 -4.51 5.20
N TYR A 11 -1.84 -3.99 6.21
CA TYR A 11 -2.13 -2.66 6.76
C TYR A 11 -1.87 -1.53 5.75
N ASP A 12 -0.86 -1.68 4.88
CA ASP A 12 -0.61 -0.71 3.81
C ASP A 12 -1.77 -0.72 2.80
N VAL A 13 -2.33 -1.88 2.48
CA VAL A 13 -3.49 -2.03 1.58
C VAL A 13 -4.77 -1.45 2.18
N ILE A 14 -5.04 -1.67 3.47
CA ILE A 14 -6.19 -1.07 4.17
C ILE A 14 -6.07 0.46 4.16
N ALA A 15 -4.91 0.99 4.55
CA ALA A 15 -4.66 2.44 4.53
C ALA A 15 -4.79 3.03 3.12
N LEU A 16 -4.40 2.27 2.09
CA LEU A 16 -4.56 2.68 0.69
C LEU A 16 -6.03 2.68 0.25
N GLU A 17 -6.83 1.72 0.69
CA GLU A 17 -8.26 1.67 0.39
C GLU A 17 -9.00 2.86 1.03
N GLU A 18 -8.71 3.17 2.28
CA GLU A 18 -9.31 4.29 3.01
C GLU A 18 -8.88 5.65 2.42
N SER A 19 -7.58 5.81 2.19
CA SER A 19 -7.02 7.08 1.69
C SER A 19 -7.31 7.33 0.22
N ARG A 20 -7.63 6.27 -0.54
CA ARG A 20 -7.75 6.24 -2.00
C ARG A 20 -6.59 6.93 -2.74
N SER A 21 -5.40 6.98 -2.14
CA SER A 21 -4.23 7.67 -2.70
C SER A 21 -2.95 7.13 -2.09
N PHE A 22 -1.98 6.77 -2.93
CA PHE A 22 -0.67 6.29 -2.50
C PHE A 22 0.11 7.32 -1.68
N THR A 23 -0.04 8.61 -2.00
CA THR A 23 0.66 9.70 -1.31
C THR A 23 0.10 9.91 0.10
N LEU A 24 -1.23 9.89 0.24
CA LEU A 24 -1.89 10.02 1.54
C LEU A 24 -1.65 8.80 2.43
N ALA A 25 -1.76 7.60 1.86
CA ALA A 25 -1.51 6.36 2.60
C ALA A 25 -0.04 6.24 3.05
N ALA A 26 0.91 6.67 2.22
CA ALA A 26 2.32 6.74 2.61
C ALA A 26 2.58 7.76 3.74
N LYS A 27 1.95 8.94 3.68
CA LYS A 27 1.97 9.92 4.78
C LYS A 27 1.41 9.36 6.08
N ALA A 28 0.26 8.67 6.02
CA ALA A 28 -0.37 8.04 7.18
C ALA A 28 0.53 6.97 7.80
N ARG A 29 1.30 6.26 6.98
CA ARG A 29 2.25 5.23 7.42
C ARG A 29 3.63 5.77 7.76
N ASN A 30 3.82 7.10 7.72
CA ASN A 30 5.09 7.79 7.99
C ASN A 30 6.26 7.25 7.14
N ILE A 31 6.00 6.92 5.87
CA ILE A 31 7.02 6.44 4.94
C ILE A 31 6.94 7.19 3.61
N SER A 32 8.01 7.11 2.81
CA SER A 32 8.00 7.69 1.47
C SER A 32 7.01 6.94 0.56
N GLN A 33 6.39 7.66 -0.37
CA GLN A 33 5.48 7.08 -1.36
C GLN A 33 6.16 5.97 -2.19
N SER A 34 7.46 6.13 -2.50
CA SER A 34 8.27 5.12 -3.17
C SER A 34 8.49 3.86 -2.34
N SER A 35 8.71 3.98 -1.02
CA SER A 35 8.79 2.83 -0.12
C SER A 35 7.45 2.14 0.02
N PHE A 36 6.37 2.92 0.16
CA PHE A 36 5.00 2.39 0.26
C PHE A 36 4.59 1.60 -1.00
N SER A 37 4.90 2.14 -2.19
CA SER A 37 4.64 1.48 -3.47
C SER A 37 5.37 0.14 -3.63
N ARG A 38 6.59 0.01 -3.08
CA ARG A 38 7.34 -1.26 -3.08
C ARG A 38 6.79 -2.30 -2.10
N ARG A 39 6.12 -1.85 -1.03
CA ARG A 39 5.57 -2.72 0.01
C ARG A 39 4.22 -3.30 -0.38
N ILE A 40 3.43 -2.55 -1.15
CA ILE A 40 2.18 -3.07 -1.69
C ILE A 40 2.52 -4.03 -2.84
N PRO A 41 2.23 -5.33 -2.69
CA PRO A 41 2.43 -6.26 -3.78
C PRO A 41 1.50 -5.86 -4.92
N VAL A 42 2.07 -5.52 -6.07
CA VAL A 42 1.35 -5.42 -7.34
C VAL A 42 1.07 -6.83 -7.84
N ALA A 43 0.39 -7.63 -7.02
CA ALA A 43 -0.20 -8.87 -7.45
C ALA A 43 -1.57 -8.51 -8.03
N GLY A 44 -1.88 -8.96 -9.24
CA GLY A 44 -3.08 -8.61 -10.01
C GLY A 44 -4.44 -8.95 -9.37
N GLY A 45 -4.51 -9.21 -8.06
CA GLY A 45 -5.72 -9.50 -7.30
C GLY A 45 -6.46 -8.26 -6.75
N PHE A 46 -5.90 -7.05 -6.82
CA PHE A 46 -6.57 -5.85 -6.34
C PHE A 46 -6.78 -4.81 -7.45
N PRO A 47 -7.72 -5.03 -8.38
CA PRO A 47 -8.01 -4.11 -9.49
C PRO A 47 -8.42 -2.71 -9.00
N ARG A 48 -9.09 -2.62 -7.84
CA ARG A 48 -9.65 -1.38 -7.28
C ARG A 48 -8.60 -0.33 -6.85
N ILE A 49 -7.38 -0.76 -6.51
CA ILE A 49 -6.28 0.14 -6.10
C ILE A 49 -5.36 0.52 -7.27
N GLN A 50 -5.45 -0.14 -8.43
CA GLN A 50 -4.64 0.20 -9.60
C GLN A 50 -5.03 1.57 -10.17
N HIS A 51 -6.30 1.95 -10.05
CA HIS A 51 -6.84 3.21 -10.57
C HIS A 51 -6.46 4.42 -9.69
N LEU A 52 -5.95 4.17 -8.47
CA LEU A 52 -5.54 5.18 -7.50
C LEU A 52 -4.05 5.56 -7.62
N ARG A 53 -3.37 5.04 -8.66
CA ARG A 53 -1.97 5.32 -9.00
C ARG A 53 -1.83 6.39 -10.10
N SER A 54 -2.89 7.15 -10.33
CA SER A 54 -2.89 8.31 -11.24
C SER A 54 -2.33 9.55 -10.56
#